data_AF-A0A645H8U7-F1
#
_entry.id   AF-A0A645H8U7-F1
#
_cell.length_a   1.000
_cell.length_b   1.000
_cell.length_c   1.000
_cell.angle_alpha   90.00
_cell.angle_beta   90.00
_cell.angle_gamma   90.00
#
_symmetry.space_group_name_H-M   'P 1'
#
loop_
_entity.id
_entity.type
_entity.pdbx_description
1 polymer ?
#
loop_
_entity_poly.entity_id
_entity_poly.type
_entity_poly.pdbx_seq_one_letter_code
_entity_poly.pdbx_strand_id
1 'polypeptide(L)'
;MSNYDGMMPEMAEGAMVVDDISHVELERLIEAYRPALVCSGIKDKYVIEKMGVPCKQLHNYDSGGPYAGFRGAINFYKEIDRMVNAKVWGLVTPPWAKKKSA
;
A
#
# COMPACT_ATOMS: atom_id res chain seq x y z
N MET A 1 17.02 25.99 13.94
CA MET A 1 16.63 25.01 12.90
C MET A 1 17.83 24.11 12.66
N SER A 2 17.94 22.95 13.30
CA SER A 2 19.03 22.02 12.94
C SER A 2 18.86 20.55 13.33
N ASN A 3 17.70 20.08 13.77
CA ASN A 3 17.52 18.64 14.03
C ASN A 3 16.40 18.10 13.14
N TYR A 4 16.81 17.49 12.03
CA TYR A 4 16.00 16.56 11.26
C TYR A 4 16.79 15.26 11.20
N ASP A 5 16.41 14.30 12.03
CA ASP A 5 17.16 13.04 12.20
C ASP A 5 16.87 12.04 11.07
N GLY A 6 16.04 12.44 10.10
CA GLY A 6 15.63 11.62 8.97
C GLY A 6 14.54 10.61 9.33
N MET A 7 14.24 9.73 8.38
CA MET A 7 13.19 8.71 8.51
C MET A 7 13.61 7.55 9.43
N MET A 8 14.90 7.17 9.41
CA MET A 8 15.39 5.94 10.04
C MET A 8 15.05 5.82 11.53
N PRO A 9 15.16 6.87 12.37
CA PRO A 9 14.79 6.78 13.80
C PRO A 9 13.30 6.55 14.06
N GLU A 10 12.42 6.86 13.11
CA GLU A 10 10.97 6.64 13.21
C GLU A 10 10.54 5.25 12.71
N MET A 11 11.45 4.49 12.09
CA MET A 11 11.18 3.14 11.60
C MET A 11 11.24 2.11 12.73
N ALA A 12 10.36 1.10 12.66
CA ALA A 12 10.39 -0.03 13.59
C ALA A 12 11.68 -0.86 13.43
N GLU A 13 12.14 -1.48 14.52
CA GLU A 13 13.28 -2.40 14.49
C GLU A 13 13.00 -3.57 13.51
N GLY A 14 13.97 -3.87 12.65
CA GLY A 14 13.83 -4.87 11.60
C GLY A 14 13.06 -4.42 10.36
N ALA A 15 12.60 -3.16 10.30
CA ALA A 15 12.05 -2.61 9.07
C ALA A 15 13.13 -2.53 7.97
N MET A 16 12.71 -2.76 6.73
CA MET A 16 13.59 -2.71 5.57
C MET A 16 13.39 -1.38 4.84
N VAL A 17 14.51 -0.74 4.48
CA VAL A 17 14.53 0.49 3.70
C VAL A 17 15.29 0.24 2.41
N VAL A 18 14.68 0.60 1.29
CA VAL A 18 15.24 0.46 -0.05
C VAL A 18 15.24 1.83 -0.69
N ASP A 19 16.42 2.32 -1.03
CA ASP A 19 16.58 3.53 -1.84
C ASP A 19 16.42 3.18 -3.33
N ASP A 20 15.78 4.07 -4.09
CA ASP A 20 15.52 3.89 -5.53
C ASP A 20 15.01 2.49 -5.91
N ILE A 21 13.96 2.03 -5.22
CA ILE A 21 13.40 0.69 -5.41
C ILE A 21 13.07 0.41 -6.87
N SER A 22 13.65 -0.66 -7.41
CA SER A 22 13.33 -1.12 -8.75
C SER A 22 12.00 -1.86 -8.78
N HIS A 23 11.41 -1.97 -9.97
CA HIS A 23 10.17 -2.71 -10.17
C HIS A 23 10.28 -4.19 -9.74
N VAL A 24 11.41 -4.84 -10.07
CA VAL A 24 11.66 -6.25 -9.72
C VAL A 24 11.77 -6.46 -8.21
N GLU A 25 12.40 -5.52 -7.50
CA GLU A 25 12.48 -5.57 -6.05
C GLU A 25 11.10 -5.38 -5.42
N LEU A 26 10.32 -4.41 -5.90
CA LEU A 26 8.96 -4.17 -5.43
C LEU A 26 8.07 -5.42 -5.55
N GLU A 27 8.06 -6.06 -6.73
CA GLU A 27 7.29 -7.30 -6.94
C GLU A 27 7.72 -8.41 -5.98
N ARG A 28 9.03 -8.67 -5.86
CA ARG A 28 9.56 -9.68 -4.94
C ARG A 28 9.18 -9.42 -3.48
N LEU A 29 9.18 -8.17 -3.06
CA LEU A 29 8.80 -7.78 -1.70
C LEU A 29 7.30 -7.96 -1.45
N ILE A 30 6.46 -7.65 -2.43
CA ILE A 30 5.01 -7.89 -2.32
C ILE A 30 4.73 -9.40 -2.21
N GLU A 31 5.41 -10.23 -3.01
CA GLU A 31 5.27 -11.69 -2.93
C GLU A 31 5.75 -12.25 -1.60
N ALA A 32 6.90 -11.79 -1.10
CA ALA A 32 7.51 -12.28 0.13
C ALA A 32 6.72 -11.87 1.38
N TYR A 33 6.33 -10.59 1.47
CA TYR A 33 5.73 -10.02 2.68
C TYR A 33 4.20 -9.99 2.66
N ARG A 34 3.56 -10.04 1.48
CA ARG A 34 2.10 -9.99 1.30
C ARG A 34 1.45 -8.86 2.13
N PRO A 35 1.86 -7.59 1.91
CA PRO A 35 1.37 -6.48 2.71
C PRO A 35 -0.14 -6.28 2.54
N ALA A 36 -0.81 -5.81 3.60
CA ALA A 36 -2.23 -5.50 3.56
C ALA A 36 -2.55 -4.24 2.73
N LEU A 37 -1.56 -3.36 2.54
CA LEU A 37 -1.65 -2.11 1.80
C LEU A 37 -0.25 -1.73 1.32
N VAL A 38 -0.16 -1.18 0.11
CA VAL A 38 1.04 -0.46 -0.34
C VAL A 38 0.68 1.00 -0.62
N CYS A 39 1.60 1.89 -0.31
CA CYS A 39 1.50 3.32 -0.58
C CYS A 39 2.58 3.70 -1.59
N SER A 40 2.21 4.10 -2.80
CA SER A 40 3.17 4.51 -3.85
C SER A 40 2.57 5.59 -4.79
N GLY A 41 2.96 5.60 -6.06
CA GLY A 41 2.45 6.48 -7.12
C GLY A 41 1.76 5.76 -8.27
N ILE A 42 1.33 6.54 -9.27
CA ILE A 42 0.53 6.05 -10.41
C ILE A 42 1.20 4.95 -11.22
N LYS A 43 2.54 4.97 -11.31
CA LYS A 43 3.32 4.00 -12.08
C LYS A 43 3.20 2.59 -11.50
N ASP A 44 3.15 2.48 -10.17
CA ASP A 44 3.16 1.19 -9.48
C ASP A 44 1.75 0.70 -9.15
N LYS A 45 0.79 1.62 -9.01
CA LYS A 45 -0.57 1.33 -8.53
C LYS A 45 -1.17 0.08 -9.14
N TYR A 46 -1.23 0.02 -10.47
CA TYR A 46 -1.93 -1.06 -11.15
C TYR A 46 -1.15 -2.37 -11.18
N VAL A 47 0.18 -2.33 -11.06
CA VAL A 47 1.00 -3.54 -10.88
C VAL A 47 0.64 -4.15 -9.54
N ILE A 48 0.69 -3.35 -8.47
CA ILE A 48 0.39 -3.78 -7.11
C ILE A 48 -1.04 -4.33 -7.00
N GLU A 49 -2.02 -3.61 -7.57
CA GLU A 49 -3.42 -4.04 -7.54
C GLU A 49 -3.66 -5.33 -8.36
N LYS A 50 -2.89 -5.56 -9.44
CA LYS A 50 -2.91 -6.83 -10.18
C LYS A 50 -2.30 -8.00 -9.41
N MET A 51 -1.41 -7.72 -8.47
CA MET A 51 -0.92 -8.71 -7.50
C MET A 51 -1.92 -8.98 -6.37
N GLY A 52 -3.09 -8.31 -6.36
CA GLY A 52 -4.16 -8.54 -5.40
C GLY A 52 -4.01 -7.75 -4.09
N VAL A 53 -3.14 -6.74 -4.06
CA VAL A 53 -2.92 -5.88 -2.90
C VAL A 53 -3.46 -4.47 -3.18
N PRO A 54 -4.22 -3.84 -2.26
CA PRO A 54 -4.65 -2.46 -2.44
C PRO A 54 -3.45 -1.50 -2.48
N CYS A 55 -3.47 -0.54 -3.41
CA CYS A 55 -2.44 0.51 -3.51
C CYS A 55 -3.03 1.91 -3.38
N LYS A 56 -2.64 2.64 -2.33
CA LYS A 56 -2.97 4.06 -2.14
C LYS A 56 -1.92 4.95 -2.80
N GLN A 57 -2.36 5.89 -3.63
CA GLN A 57 -1.45 6.89 -4.19
C GLN A 57 -1.21 8.01 -3.16
N LEU A 58 0.03 8.19 -2.69
CA LEU A 58 0.36 9.26 -1.74
C LEU A 58 0.71 10.60 -2.43
N HIS A 59 1.00 10.59 -3.73
CA HIS A 59 1.37 11.81 -4.47
C HIS A 59 0.16 12.65 -4.91
N ASN A 60 -0.92 12.03 -5.37
CA ASN A 60 -2.13 12.70 -5.85
C ASN A 60 -3.38 12.34 -5.04
N TYR A 61 -3.22 11.57 -3.95
CA TYR A 61 -4.31 11.09 -3.08
C TYR A 61 -5.40 10.28 -3.79
N ASP A 62 -5.10 9.67 -4.94
CA ASP A 62 -6.09 9.10 -5.88
C ASP A 62 -7.19 10.12 -6.25
N SER A 63 -6.79 11.38 -6.47
CA SER A 63 -7.69 12.51 -6.72
C SER A 63 -8.65 12.83 -5.56
N GLY A 64 -8.33 12.38 -4.33
CA GLY A 64 -9.05 12.65 -3.10
C GLY A 64 -8.36 13.70 -2.21
N GLY A 65 -8.51 13.53 -0.89
CA GLY A 65 -7.93 14.41 0.12
C GLY A 65 -8.87 15.53 0.61
N PRO A 66 -8.34 16.55 1.33
CA PRO A 66 -6.95 16.67 1.78
C PRO A 66 -6.60 15.58 2.82
N TYR A 67 -5.30 15.28 3.00
CA TYR A 67 -4.81 14.39 4.06
C TYR A 67 -4.01 15.07 5.17
N ALA A 68 -3.56 16.31 4.94
CA ALA A 68 -2.91 17.10 5.98
C ALA A 68 -3.93 17.68 6.99
N GLY A 69 -3.48 17.87 8.24
CA GLY A 69 -4.27 18.44 9.33
C GLY A 69 -5.35 17.52 9.88
N PHE A 70 -6.10 17.97 10.89
CA PHE A 70 -7.07 17.14 11.62
C PHE A 70 -8.15 16.53 10.74
N ARG A 71 -8.77 17.35 9.87
CA ARG A 71 -9.77 16.85 8.92
C ARG A 71 -9.15 15.92 7.88
N GLY A 72 -7.89 16.17 7.52
CA GLY A 72 -7.18 15.33 6.56
C GLY A 72 -6.86 13.94 7.10
N ALA A 73 -6.46 13.84 8.36
CA ALA A 73 -6.28 12.55 9.03
C ALA A 73 -7.57 11.72 8.99
N ILE A 74 -8.73 12.32 9.27
CA ILE A 74 -10.03 11.65 9.18
C ILE A 74 -10.28 11.11 7.76
N ASN A 75 -10.01 11.91 6.74
CA ASN A 75 -10.18 11.49 5.34
C ASN A 75 -9.23 10.34 4.98
N PHE A 76 -7.98 10.40 5.43
CA PHE A 76 -6.99 9.36 5.19
C PHE A 76 -7.41 8.04 5.81
N TYR A 77 -7.79 8.02 7.09
CA TYR A 77 -8.22 6.80 7.77
C TYR A 77 -9.46 6.17 7.12
N LYS A 78 -10.45 6.97 6.72
CA LYS A 78 -11.63 6.46 5.99
C LYS A 78 -11.26 5.78 4.68
N GLU A 79 -10.29 6.34 3.96
CA GLU A 79 -9.85 5.78 2.70
C GLU A 79 -9.06 4.47 2.92
N ILE A 80 -8.13 4.45 3.89
CA ILE A 80 -7.37 3.24 4.21
C ILE A 80 -8.30 2.10 4.65
N ASP A 81 -9.28 2.39 5.51
CA ASP A 81 -10.30 1.43 5.94
C ASP A 81 -11.07 0.85 4.74
N ARG A 82 -11.59 1.71 3.88
CA ARG A 82 -12.31 1.31 2.67
C ARG A 82 -11.47 0.39 1.78
N MET A 83 -10.17 0.69 1.61
CA MET A 83 -9.29 -0.03 0.71
C MET A 83 -8.94 -1.42 1.23
N VAL A 84 -8.55 -1.54 2.50
CA VAL A 84 -8.12 -2.81 3.10
C VAL A 84 -9.31 -3.75 3.31
N ASN A 85 -10.49 -3.20 3.64
CA ASN A 85 -11.71 -3.98 3.88
C ASN A 85 -12.57 -4.21 2.62
N ALA A 86 -12.11 -3.82 1.44
CA ALA A 86 -12.87 -3.99 0.20
C ALA A 86 -13.02 -5.48 -0.16
N LYS A 87 -14.27 -5.93 -0.32
CA LYS A 87 -14.58 -7.33 -0.72
C LYS A 87 -13.97 -7.73 -2.06
N VAL A 88 -13.67 -6.76 -2.92
CA VAL A 88 -13.13 -7.00 -4.28
C VAL A 88 -11.84 -7.83 -4.26
N TRP A 89 -10.99 -7.68 -3.23
CA TRP A 89 -9.75 -8.44 -3.10
C TRP A 89 -9.99 -9.95 -2.90
N GLY A 90 -11.11 -10.32 -2.24
CA GLY A 90 -11.54 -11.71 -2.10
C GLY A 90 -12.23 -12.30 -3.34
N LEU A 91 -12.44 -11.48 -4.39
CA LEU A 91 -13.13 -11.86 -5.61
C LEU A 91 -12.18 -12.01 -6.82
N VAL A 92 -10.87 -11.85 -6.63
CA VAL A 92 -9.86 -11.97 -7.70
C VAL A 92 -9.86 -13.38 -8.29
N THR A 93 -9.96 -14.42 -7.44
CA THR A 93 -10.02 -15.81 -7.91
C THR A 93 -11.44 -16.20 -8.30
N PRO A 94 -11.69 -16.56 -9.58
CA PRO A 94 -13.01 -16.97 -10.00
C PRO A 94 -13.42 -18.31 -9.37
N PRO A 95 -14.72 -18.59 -9.21
CA PRO A 95 -15.20 -19.76 -8.48
C PRO A 95 -14.74 -21.10 -9.08
N TRP A 96 -14.54 -21.18 -10.40
CA TRP A 96 -14.04 -22.38 -11.07
C TRP A 96 -12.54 -22.64 -10.87
N ALA A 97 -11.76 -21.63 -10.47
CA ALA A 97 -10.33 -21.75 -10.19
C ALA A 97 -10.02 -21.84 -8.68
N LYS A 98 -11.03 -21.71 -7.81
CA LYS A 98 -10.85 -21.90 -6.37
C LYS A 98 -10.44 -23.35 -6.13
N LYS A 99 -9.26 -23.57 -5.55
CA LYS A 99 -8.86 -24.88 -5.05
C LYS A 99 -9.96 -25.35 -4.09
N LYS A 100 -10.50 -26.55 -4.31
CA LYS A 100 -11.40 -27.18 -3.32
C LYS A 100 -10.65 -27.17 -1.99
N SER A 101 -11.24 -26.54 -0.96
CA SER A 101 -10.76 -26.72 0.40
C SER A 101 -10.72 -28.22 0.67
N ALA A 102 -9.55 -28.73 1.04
CA ALA A 102 -9.41 -30.11 1.51
C ALA A 102 -10.28 -30.34 2.74
#